data_AF-A0AAV6HDP1-F1
#
_entry.id   AF-A0AAV6HDP1-F1
#
_cell.length_a   1.000
_cell.length_b   1.000
_cell.length_c   1.000
_cell.angle_alpha   90.00
_cell.angle_beta   90.00
_cell.angle_gamma   90.00
#
_symmetry.space_group_name_H-M   'P 1'
#
loop_
_entity.id
_entity.type
_entity.pdbx_description
1 polymer ?
#
loop_
_entity_poly.entity_id
_entity_poly.type
_entity_poly.pdbx_seq_one_letter_code
_entity_poly.pdbx_strand_id
1 'polypeptide(L)'
;MKSPLLLSMDIRQSPIEQDMAIISFYKRPRVEWARPLNCFLGGDAAIGLGVTHHFFSICMEKLKSGFSLSFAKTNVTPLFEGEPGHLIPSASPFLMNSDMFIVAGRIVGHSYLHGGPCLSGLSDAVVHVLLGGSLETATVNLEDCPDFDIRETIMLLEGELSLSEEETERVQNLVSSWDLPPLNSTNRALVFESLLFHAVSERNLYFMYFQQLVQPNALHLSTISDIPTFALFASLPGIVMLTWLVELQYIS
;
A
#
# COMPACT_ATOMS: atom_id res chain seq x y z
N MET A 1 3.36 -4.22 33.18
CA MET A 1 2.72 -4.23 31.84
C MET A 1 1.98 -2.91 31.66
N LYS A 2 2.14 -2.24 30.51
CA LYS A 2 1.36 -1.03 30.18
C LYS A 2 -0.09 -1.44 29.89
N SER A 3 -1.05 -0.53 30.12
CA SER A 3 -2.47 -0.80 29.86
C SER A 3 -2.72 -1.12 28.37
N PRO A 4 -3.76 -1.88 28.02
CA PRO A 4 -4.11 -2.09 26.61
C PRO A 4 -4.59 -0.79 25.95
N LEU A 5 -4.46 -0.71 24.63
CA LEU A 5 -5.14 0.30 23.82
C LEU A 5 -6.62 -0.05 23.76
N LEU A 6 -7.48 0.94 23.96
CA LEU A 6 -8.93 0.75 23.96
C LEU A 6 -9.51 1.34 22.68
N LEU A 7 -10.17 0.50 21.90
CA LEU A 7 -10.98 0.90 20.76
C LEU A 7 -12.45 0.60 21.09
N SER A 8 -13.32 1.57 20.85
CA SER A 8 -14.77 1.39 20.88
C SER A 8 -15.36 1.83 19.54
N MET A 9 -16.16 0.98 18.93
CA MET A 9 -16.87 1.25 17.66
C MET A 9 -18.22 0.55 17.72
N ASP A 10 -19.32 1.19 17.31
CA ASP A 10 -20.63 0.52 17.23
C ASP A 10 -20.87 0.04 15.80
N ILE A 11 -21.00 -1.27 15.60
CA ILE A 11 -21.17 -1.86 14.26
C ILE A 11 -22.55 -1.61 13.66
N ARG A 12 -23.50 -1.07 14.43
CA ARG A 12 -24.85 -0.70 13.98
C ARG A 12 -24.91 0.76 13.51
N GLN A 13 -23.86 1.54 13.77
CA GLN A 13 -23.75 2.90 13.26
C GLN A 13 -23.55 2.92 11.74
N SER A 14 -23.70 4.09 11.14
CA SER A 14 -23.49 4.26 9.70
C SER A 14 -22.05 3.92 9.29
N PRO A 15 -21.79 3.50 8.04
CA PRO A 15 -20.43 3.23 7.55
C PRO A 15 -19.47 4.40 7.77
N ILE A 16 -19.95 5.64 7.65
CA ILE A 16 -19.18 6.86 7.88
C ILE A 16 -18.73 6.95 9.36
N GLU A 17 -19.64 6.70 10.30
CA GLU A 17 -19.32 6.75 11.73
C GLU A 17 -18.32 5.65 12.13
N GLN A 18 -18.49 4.44 11.58
CA GLN A 18 -17.54 3.34 11.78
C GLN A 18 -16.15 3.69 11.25
N ASP A 19 -16.08 4.21 10.02
CA ASP A 19 -14.81 4.59 9.39
C ASP A 19 -14.14 5.73 10.16
N MET A 20 -14.90 6.71 10.64
CA MET A 20 -14.38 7.79 11.49
C MET A 20 -13.86 7.28 12.84
N ALA A 21 -14.47 6.26 13.44
CA ALA A 21 -13.97 5.63 14.65
C ALA A 21 -12.61 4.95 14.41
N ILE A 22 -12.46 4.21 13.30
CA ILE A 22 -11.19 3.58 12.90
C ILE A 22 -10.12 4.64 12.67
N ILE A 23 -10.42 5.63 11.83
CA ILE A 23 -9.47 6.67 11.42
C ILE A 23 -9.03 7.49 12.63
N SER A 24 -9.97 7.96 13.46
CA SER A 24 -9.65 8.77 14.64
C SER A 24 -8.77 8.00 15.63
N PHE A 25 -9.03 6.71 15.83
CA PHE A 25 -8.20 5.85 16.67
C PHE A 25 -6.76 5.80 16.15
N TYR A 26 -6.57 5.47 14.87
CA TYR A 26 -5.24 5.32 14.28
C TYR A 26 -4.54 6.62 13.93
N LYS A 27 -5.23 7.77 13.90
CA LYS A 27 -4.60 9.09 13.74
C LYS A 27 -3.92 9.60 15.01
N ARG A 28 -4.24 9.05 16.19
CA ARG A 28 -3.68 9.51 17.48
C ARG A 28 -2.14 9.57 17.45
N PRO A 29 -1.52 10.72 17.75
CA PRO A 29 -0.08 10.84 17.80
C PRO A 29 0.48 10.19 19.07
N ARG A 30 1.77 9.82 19.04
CA ARG A 30 2.53 9.35 20.22
C ARG A 30 1.91 8.14 20.93
N VAL A 31 1.35 7.22 20.16
CA VAL A 31 0.84 5.93 20.64
C VAL A 31 1.88 4.85 20.41
N GLU A 32 2.12 4.02 21.43
CA GLU A 32 2.93 2.80 21.32
C GLU A 32 2.03 1.67 20.81
N TRP A 33 2.03 1.47 19.48
CA TRP A 33 1.14 0.54 18.80
C TRP A 33 1.47 -0.95 19.02
N ALA A 34 2.57 -1.26 19.70
CA ALA A 34 2.87 -2.63 20.14
C ALA A 34 2.09 -3.06 21.39
N ARG A 35 1.35 -2.14 22.02
CA ARG A 35 0.51 -2.45 23.19
C ARG A 35 -0.71 -3.27 22.78
N PRO A 36 -1.13 -4.27 23.57
CA PRO A 36 -2.31 -5.07 23.28
C PRO A 36 -3.56 -4.23 23.01
N LEU A 37 -4.39 -4.67 22.06
CA LEU A 37 -5.65 -4.02 21.70
C LEU A 37 -6.85 -4.71 22.35
N ASN A 38 -7.64 -3.95 23.08
CA ASN A 38 -8.98 -4.33 23.52
C ASN A 38 -10.02 -3.59 22.66
N CYS A 39 -10.72 -4.35 21.82
CA CYS A 39 -11.82 -3.85 21.00
C CYS A 39 -13.17 -4.09 21.69
N PHE A 40 -14.00 -3.06 21.69
CA PHE A 40 -15.41 -3.13 22.04
C PHE A 40 -16.23 -2.79 20.80
N LEU A 41 -16.96 -3.78 20.28
CA LEU A 41 -17.82 -3.62 19.12
C LEU A 41 -19.28 -3.53 19.59
N GLY A 42 -19.81 -2.32 19.70
CA GLY A 42 -21.19 -2.09 20.12
C GLY A 42 -22.17 -2.75 19.16
N GLY A 43 -23.15 -3.49 19.69
CA GLY A 43 -24.03 -4.34 18.88
C GLY A 43 -23.57 -5.80 18.78
N ASP A 44 -22.36 -6.11 19.23
CA ASP A 44 -21.85 -7.46 19.47
C ASP A 44 -21.67 -7.68 20.97
N ALA A 45 -22.14 -8.82 21.50
CA ALA A 45 -21.98 -9.17 22.91
C ALA A 45 -20.64 -9.87 23.19
N ALA A 46 -19.88 -10.20 22.14
CA ALA A 46 -18.59 -10.84 22.25
C ALA A 46 -17.53 -9.90 22.85
N ILE A 47 -16.58 -10.50 23.57
CA ILE A 47 -15.39 -9.84 24.10
C ILE A 47 -14.18 -10.75 23.93
N GLY A 48 -12.97 -10.17 23.90
CA GLY A 48 -11.71 -10.91 23.84
C GLY A 48 -11.11 -11.01 22.43
N LEU A 49 -10.17 -11.94 22.25
CA LEU A 49 -9.30 -12.03 21.06
C LEU A 49 -10.07 -12.16 19.74
N GLY A 50 -11.21 -12.86 19.73
CA GLY A 50 -12.04 -13.01 18.53
C GLY A 50 -12.57 -11.66 18.01
N VAL A 51 -12.93 -10.75 18.92
CA VAL A 51 -13.42 -9.41 18.57
C VAL A 51 -12.30 -8.55 18.00
N THR A 52 -11.10 -8.65 18.60
CA THR A 52 -9.91 -7.97 18.09
C THR A 52 -9.53 -8.47 16.69
N HIS A 53 -9.58 -9.79 16.46
CA HIS A 53 -9.32 -10.36 15.14
C HIS A 53 -10.35 -9.91 14.10
N HIS A 54 -11.64 -9.94 14.46
CA HIS A 54 -12.72 -9.46 13.59
C HIS A 54 -12.55 -7.97 13.26
N PHE A 55 -12.17 -7.14 14.23
CA PHE A 55 -11.86 -5.74 13.99
C PHE A 55 -10.72 -5.56 12.98
N PHE A 56 -9.63 -6.31 13.10
CA PHE A 56 -8.56 -6.24 12.10
C PHE A 56 -9.02 -6.70 10.71
N SER A 57 -9.89 -7.72 10.61
CA SER A 57 -10.51 -8.09 9.33
C SER A 57 -11.30 -6.93 8.71
N ILE A 58 -12.08 -6.19 9.51
CA ILE A 58 -12.79 -4.99 9.05
C ILE A 58 -11.79 -3.94 8.54
N CYS A 59 -10.71 -3.69 9.29
CA CYS A 59 -9.70 -2.72 8.87
C CYS A 59 -9.01 -3.12 7.57
N MET A 60 -8.64 -4.39 7.39
CA MET A 60 -8.02 -4.87 6.14
C MET A 60 -8.97 -4.75 4.96
N GLU A 61 -10.26 -5.02 5.18
CA GLU A 61 -11.27 -4.81 4.14
C GLU A 61 -11.37 -3.34 3.75
N LYS A 62 -11.41 -2.43 4.74
CA LYS A 62 -11.44 -0.97 4.50
C LYS A 62 -10.20 -0.44 3.80
N LEU A 63 -9.03 -1.01 4.06
CA LEU A 63 -7.82 -0.65 3.30
C LEU A 63 -7.96 -1.04 1.83
N LYS A 64 -8.53 -2.20 1.51
CA LYS A 64 -8.74 -2.64 0.12
C LYS A 64 -9.89 -1.92 -0.58
N SER A 65 -11.03 -1.77 0.10
CA SER A 65 -12.26 -1.22 -0.50
C SER A 65 -12.37 0.30 -0.42
N GLY A 66 -11.58 0.93 0.45
CA GLY A 66 -11.66 2.35 0.78
C GLY A 66 -12.53 2.68 1.99
N PHE A 67 -12.46 3.94 2.41
CA PHE A 67 -13.22 4.50 3.53
C PHE A 67 -14.32 5.43 3.03
N SER A 68 -15.45 5.45 3.73
CA SER A 68 -16.54 6.40 3.54
C SER A 68 -16.16 7.76 4.12
N LEU A 69 -15.38 8.51 3.34
CA LEU A 69 -14.97 9.87 3.69
C LEU A 69 -15.88 10.89 2.99
N SER A 70 -16.39 11.85 3.74
CA SER A 70 -17.36 12.86 3.26
C SER A 70 -16.75 13.95 2.34
N PHE A 71 -15.60 13.70 1.72
CA PHE A 71 -14.83 14.73 1.01
C PHE A 71 -15.08 14.77 -0.51
N ALA A 72 -15.66 13.72 -1.10
CA ALA A 72 -15.94 13.66 -2.54
C ALA A 72 -17.39 13.21 -2.79
N LYS A 73 -17.92 13.49 -3.98
CA LYS A 73 -19.25 13.04 -4.44
C LYS A 73 -19.38 11.50 -4.55
N THR A 74 -18.31 10.76 -4.26
CA THR A 74 -18.28 9.30 -4.17
C THR A 74 -18.50 8.87 -2.72
N ASN A 75 -19.31 7.83 -2.49
CA ASN A 75 -19.61 7.35 -1.13
C ASN A 75 -18.40 6.69 -0.44
N VAL A 76 -17.34 6.39 -1.19
CA VAL A 76 -16.13 5.71 -0.73
C VAL A 76 -14.91 6.34 -1.43
N THR A 77 -13.83 6.51 -0.68
CA THR A 77 -12.53 6.98 -1.14
C THR A 77 -11.50 5.86 -0.96
N PRO A 78 -10.98 5.27 -2.06
CA PRO A 78 -9.99 4.20 -2.00
C PRO A 78 -8.62 4.75 -1.57
N LEU A 79 -7.95 4.06 -0.64
CA LEU A 79 -6.54 4.36 -0.30
C LEU A 79 -5.57 3.72 -1.29
N PHE A 80 -5.98 2.60 -1.88
CA PHE A 80 -5.26 1.89 -2.92
C PHE A 80 -6.17 1.75 -4.14
N GLU A 81 -5.62 1.99 -5.32
CA GLU A 81 -6.31 2.00 -6.60
C GLU A 81 -5.74 0.91 -7.50
N GLY A 82 -6.52 0.45 -8.47
CA GLY A 82 -6.13 -0.60 -9.39
C GLY A 82 -6.97 -1.86 -9.24
N GLU A 83 -6.56 -2.90 -9.95
CA GLU A 83 -7.26 -4.18 -9.98
C GLU A 83 -6.82 -5.08 -8.82
N PRO A 84 -7.62 -6.10 -8.43
CA PRO A 84 -7.21 -7.07 -7.42
C PRO A 84 -5.89 -7.75 -7.79
N GLY A 85 -4.87 -7.65 -6.92
CA GLY A 85 -3.52 -8.16 -7.17
C GLY A 85 -2.55 -7.10 -7.72
N HIS A 86 -3.08 -5.94 -8.11
CA HIS A 86 -2.34 -4.81 -8.67
C HIS A 86 -2.68 -3.50 -7.96
N LEU A 87 -3.11 -3.57 -6.70
CA LEU A 87 -3.44 -2.38 -5.92
C LEU A 87 -2.17 -1.57 -5.64
N ILE A 88 -2.18 -0.30 -6.03
CA ILE A 88 -1.13 0.68 -5.74
C ILE A 88 -1.67 1.82 -4.88
N PRO A 89 -0.86 2.52 -4.08
CA PRO A 89 -1.31 3.68 -3.31
C PRO A 89 -1.96 4.76 -4.20
N SER A 90 -3.09 5.31 -3.75
CA SER A 90 -3.78 6.40 -4.45
C SER A 90 -2.90 7.65 -4.52
N ALA A 91 -2.86 8.25 -5.71
CA ALA A 91 -2.18 9.51 -5.97
C ALA A 91 -3.00 10.75 -5.56
N SER A 92 -4.15 10.56 -4.92
CA SER A 92 -5.03 11.66 -4.53
C SER A 92 -4.29 12.64 -3.59
N PRO A 93 -4.10 13.93 -4.00
CA PRO A 93 -3.45 14.92 -3.15
C PRO A 93 -4.15 15.08 -1.79
N PHE A 94 -5.45 14.81 -1.73
CA PHE A 94 -6.21 14.81 -0.50
C PHE A 94 -5.76 13.71 0.47
N LEU A 95 -5.60 12.48 -0.01
CA LEU A 95 -5.14 11.35 0.82
C LEU A 95 -3.68 11.53 1.24
N MET A 96 -2.85 12.03 0.32
CA MET A 96 -1.45 12.36 0.56
C MET A 96 -1.28 13.37 1.71
N ASN A 97 -2.14 14.38 1.79
CA ASN A 97 -2.05 15.44 2.81
C ASN A 97 -2.86 15.17 4.10
N SER A 98 -3.49 14.01 4.26
CA SER A 98 -4.44 13.75 5.35
C SER A 98 -4.03 12.65 6.34
N ASP A 99 -2.74 12.29 6.37
CA ASP A 99 -2.17 11.22 7.20
C ASP A 99 -2.82 9.84 6.98
N MET A 100 -3.56 9.63 5.89
CA MET A 100 -4.30 8.39 5.68
C MET A 100 -3.37 7.21 5.40
N PHE A 101 -2.23 7.42 4.74
CA PHE A 101 -1.20 6.40 4.62
C PHE A 101 -0.51 6.10 5.96
N ILE A 102 -0.49 7.05 6.90
CA ILE A 102 -0.02 6.79 8.27
C ILE A 102 -1.00 5.89 9.01
N VAL A 103 -2.30 6.17 8.87
CA VAL A 103 -3.37 5.32 9.40
C VAL A 103 -3.26 3.91 8.83
N ALA A 104 -3.06 3.76 7.53
CA ALA A 104 -2.88 2.47 6.89
C ALA A 104 -1.67 1.70 7.46
N GLY A 105 -0.52 2.37 7.59
CA GLY A 105 0.70 1.74 8.14
C GLY A 105 0.49 1.25 9.56
N ARG A 106 -0.19 2.06 10.39
CA ARG A 106 -0.52 1.69 11.77
C ARG A 106 -1.51 0.53 11.83
N ILE A 107 -2.52 0.48 10.97
CA ILE A 107 -3.46 -0.65 10.88
C ILE A 107 -2.72 -1.94 10.55
N VAL A 108 -1.89 -1.92 9.49
CA VAL A 108 -1.14 -3.09 9.02
C VAL A 108 -0.17 -3.58 10.08
N GLY A 109 0.65 -2.68 10.64
CA GLY A 109 1.60 -3.03 11.70
C GLY A 109 0.93 -3.54 12.97
N HIS A 110 -0.17 -2.91 13.39
CA HIS A 110 -0.89 -3.31 14.61
C HIS A 110 -1.57 -4.68 14.46
N SER A 111 -2.12 -4.97 13.26
CA SER A 111 -2.64 -6.31 12.94
C SER A 111 -1.53 -7.36 13.02
N TYR A 112 -0.39 -7.10 12.38
CA TYR A 112 0.77 -8.01 12.39
C TYR A 112 1.27 -8.30 13.81
N LEU A 113 1.49 -7.27 14.63
CA LEU A 113 1.99 -7.40 16.01
C LEU A 113 1.08 -8.22 16.93
N HIS A 114 -0.20 -8.38 16.56
CA HIS A 114 -1.19 -9.11 17.34
C HIS A 114 -1.78 -10.32 16.62
N GLY A 115 -1.12 -10.81 15.56
CA GLY A 115 -1.51 -12.02 14.85
C GLY A 115 -2.84 -11.90 14.09
N GLY A 116 -3.20 -10.69 13.66
CA GLY A 116 -4.34 -10.44 12.79
C GLY A 116 -4.04 -10.73 11.31
N PRO A 117 -5.04 -10.55 10.42
CA PRO A 117 -4.88 -10.75 8.98
C PRO A 117 -3.88 -9.78 8.35
N CYS A 118 -3.27 -10.21 7.25
CA CYS A 118 -2.40 -9.38 6.41
C CYS A 118 -3.21 -8.60 5.38
N LEU A 119 -2.67 -7.46 4.93
CA LEU A 119 -3.19 -6.76 3.76
C LEU A 119 -2.81 -7.54 2.50
N SER A 120 -3.78 -7.89 1.66
CA SER A 120 -3.57 -8.68 0.45
C SER A 120 -4.04 -7.92 -0.79
N GLY A 121 -3.55 -8.33 -1.97
CA GLY A 121 -3.99 -7.77 -3.26
C GLY A 121 -3.23 -6.52 -3.71
N LEU A 122 -2.18 -6.13 -2.98
CA LEU A 122 -1.20 -5.14 -3.43
C LEU A 122 -0.42 -5.67 -4.62
N SER A 123 0.00 -4.76 -5.50
CA SER A 123 0.96 -5.05 -6.57
C SER A 123 2.28 -5.59 -6.03
N ASP A 124 2.92 -6.50 -6.76
CA ASP A 124 4.24 -7.03 -6.42
C ASP A 124 5.31 -5.91 -6.37
N ALA A 125 5.20 -4.90 -7.23
CA ALA A 125 6.07 -3.72 -7.20
C ALA A 125 5.96 -2.98 -5.85
N VAL A 126 4.73 -2.85 -5.36
CA VAL A 126 4.41 -2.20 -4.09
C VAL A 126 4.97 -3.03 -2.93
N VAL A 127 4.77 -4.35 -2.96
CA VAL A 127 5.31 -5.26 -1.94
C VAL A 127 6.85 -5.21 -1.92
N HIS A 128 7.50 -5.27 -3.08
CA HIS A 128 8.95 -5.19 -3.21
C HIS A 128 9.51 -3.94 -2.53
N VAL A 129 8.93 -2.78 -2.83
CA VAL A 129 9.36 -1.52 -2.23
C VAL A 129 9.07 -1.54 -0.72
N LEU A 130 7.91 -2.01 -0.28
CA LEU A 130 7.60 -2.10 1.17
C LEU A 130 8.59 -2.93 1.98
N LEU A 131 9.17 -3.96 1.35
CA LEU A 131 10.16 -4.83 1.95
C LEU A 131 11.59 -4.27 1.90
N GLY A 132 11.76 -3.01 1.49
CA GLY A 132 13.04 -2.30 1.46
C GLY A 132 13.73 -2.31 0.09
N GLY A 133 13.07 -2.83 -0.95
CA GLY A 133 13.51 -2.67 -2.33
C GLY A 133 13.46 -1.22 -2.79
N SER A 134 14.24 -0.88 -3.82
CA SER A 134 14.12 0.42 -4.49
C SER A 134 13.04 0.36 -5.57
N LEU A 135 12.45 1.51 -5.88
CA LEU A 135 11.47 1.60 -6.96
C LEU A 135 12.09 1.21 -8.32
N GLU A 136 13.35 1.60 -8.54
CA GLU A 136 14.13 1.29 -9.75
C GLU A 136 14.34 -0.22 -9.97
N THR A 137 14.29 -1.01 -8.90
CA THR A 137 14.43 -2.48 -8.97
C THR A 137 13.09 -3.21 -8.92
N ALA A 138 11.98 -2.48 -8.73
CA ALA A 138 10.65 -3.05 -8.75
C ALA A 138 10.28 -3.45 -10.17
N THR A 139 9.75 -4.66 -10.34
CA THR A 139 9.14 -5.08 -11.60
C THR A 139 7.72 -4.54 -11.64
N VAL A 140 7.41 -3.70 -12.62
CA VAL A 140 6.08 -3.10 -12.82
C VAL A 140 5.41 -3.69 -14.05
N ASN A 141 4.10 -3.91 -13.97
CA ASN A 141 3.28 -4.44 -15.06
C ASN A 141 2.21 -3.40 -15.47
N LEU A 142 1.63 -3.54 -16.67
CA LEU A 142 0.59 -2.65 -17.17
C LEU A 142 -0.62 -2.57 -16.21
N GLU A 143 -0.97 -3.68 -15.58
CA GLU A 143 -2.06 -3.79 -14.63
C GLU A 143 -1.84 -2.95 -13.36
N ASP A 144 -0.58 -2.64 -13.03
CA ASP A 144 -0.20 -1.76 -11.91
C ASP A 144 -0.51 -0.28 -12.20
N CYS A 145 -0.82 0.08 -13.45
CA CYS A 145 -1.26 1.42 -13.80
C CYS A 145 -2.79 1.54 -13.64
N PRO A 146 -3.35 2.15 -12.59
CA PRO A 146 -4.79 2.19 -12.37
C PRO A 146 -5.56 3.12 -13.34
N ASP A 147 -4.86 3.97 -14.09
CA ASP A 147 -5.48 4.91 -15.03
C ASP A 147 -5.66 4.22 -16.38
N PHE A 148 -6.92 3.99 -16.76
CA PHE A 148 -7.27 3.25 -17.97
C PHE A 148 -6.77 3.94 -19.24
N ASP A 149 -6.89 5.27 -19.34
CA ASP A 149 -6.53 6.01 -20.55
C ASP A 149 -5.01 6.03 -20.75
N ILE A 150 -4.26 6.18 -19.65
CA ILE A 150 -2.80 6.06 -19.65
C ILE A 150 -2.40 4.62 -20.01
N ARG A 151 -2.99 3.62 -19.34
CA ARG A 151 -2.67 2.20 -19.58
C ARG A 151 -2.89 1.81 -21.04
N GLU A 152 -4.02 2.20 -21.62
CA GLU A 152 -4.33 1.94 -23.03
C GLU A 152 -3.32 2.63 -23.95
N THR A 153 -2.91 3.86 -23.63
CA THR A 153 -1.87 4.57 -24.40
C THR A 153 -0.53 3.86 -24.36
N ILE A 154 -0.13 3.34 -23.20
CA ILE A 154 1.14 2.60 -23.05
C ILE A 154 1.06 1.25 -23.79
N MET A 155 -0.08 0.56 -23.71
CA MET A 155 -0.32 -0.72 -24.37
C MET A 155 -0.19 -0.63 -25.90
N LEU A 156 -0.43 0.54 -26.52
CA LEU A 156 -0.15 0.76 -27.94
C LEU A 156 1.30 0.45 -28.30
N LEU A 157 2.24 0.68 -27.38
CA LEU A 157 3.66 0.45 -27.61
C LEU A 157 4.06 -1.03 -27.47
N GLU A 158 3.15 -1.90 -27.04
CA GLU A 158 3.38 -3.33 -26.92
C GLU A 158 3.39 -4.00 -28.31
N GLY A 159 4.39 -4.84 -28.58
CA GLY A 159 4.56 -5.55 -29.86
C GLY A 159 5.26 -4.75 -30.97
N GLU A 160 5.29 -5.34 -32.18
CA GLU A 160 6.05 -4.83 -33.33
C GLU A 160 5.21 -4.07 -34.37
N LEU A 161 3.90 -3.88 -34.11
CA LEU A 161 3.00 -3.23 -35.06
C LEU A 161 3.33 -1.74 -35.20
N SER A 162 3.38 -1.25 -36.45
CA SER A 162 3.50 0.17 -36.74
C SER A 162 2.28 0.92 -36.23
N LEU A 163 2.49 1.97 -35.44
CA LEU A 163 1.43 2.86 -34.99
C LEU A 163 0.88 3.66 -36.17
N SER A 164 -0.42 3.93 -36.13
CA SER A 164 -1.04 4.97 -36.96
C SER A 164 -0.56 6.37 -36.55
N GLU A 165 -0.83 7.37 -37.38
CA GLU A 165 -0.51 8.77 -37.06
C GLU A 165 -1.22 9.24 -35.78
N GLU A 166 -2.48 8.86 -35.60
CA GLU A 166 -3.28 9.20 -34.41
C GLU A 166 -2.73 8.56 -33.12
N GLU A 167 -2.36 7.27 -33.17
CA GLU A 167 -1.74 6.57 -32.04
C GLU A 167 -0.37 7.15 -31.71
N THR A 168 0.40 7.50 -32.73
CA THR A 168 1.72 8.14 -32.56
C THR A 168 1.56 9.49 -31.87
N GLU A 169 0.60 10.31 -32.29
CA GLU A 169 0.31 11.60 -31.66
C GLU A 169 -0.13 11.43 -30.20
N ARG A 170 -1.00 10.45 -29.91
CA ARG A 170 -1.47 10.15 -28.54
C ARG A 170 -0.31 9.79 -27.61
N VAL A 171 0.58 8.88 -28.04
CA VAL A 171 1.78 8.53 -27.26
C VAL A 171 2.70 9.74 -27.12
N GLN A 172 2.93 10.49 -28.19
CA GLN A 172 3.85 11.62 -28.20
C GLN A 172 3.39 12.75 -27.28
N ASN A 173 2.09 12.98 -27.16
CA ASN A 173 1.49 13.91 -26.21
C ASN A 173 1.75 13.48 -24.76
N LEU A 174 1.58 12.20 -24.44
CA LEU A 174 1.84 11.67 -23.10
C LEU A 174 3.34 11.76 -22.74
N VAL A 175 4.22 11.32 -23.64
CA VAL A 175 5.68 11.43 -23.51
C VAL A 175 6.10 12.87 -23.25
N SER A 176 5.55 13.82 -24.00
CA SER A 176 5.87 15.24 -23.84
C SER A 176 5.34 15.81 -22.52
N SER A 177 4.18 15.34 -22.05
CA SER A 177 3.61 15.80 -20.77
C SER A 177 4.43 15.37 -19.54
N TRP A 178 5.27 14.34 -19.70
CA TRP A 178 6.14 13.78 -18.66
C TRP A 178 7.63 14.04 -18.94
N ASP A 179 7.94 14.96 -19.86
CA ASP A 179 9.31 15.34 -20.23
C ASP A 179 10.21 14.14 -20.62
N LEU A 180 9.61 13.10 -21.21
CA LEU A 180 10.32 11.89 -21.66
C LEU A 180 10.88 12.04 -23.09
N PRO A 181 11.90 11.23 -23.47
CA PRO A 181 12.45 11.26 -24.82
C PRO A 181 11.39 10.93 -25.89
N PRO A 182 11.35 11.67 -27.02
CA PRO A 182 10.32 11.49 -28.04
C PRO A 182 10.37 10.11 -28.68
N LEU A 183 9.21 9.58 -29.06
CA LEU A 183 9.10 8.29 -29.71
C LEU A 183 9.75 8.34 -31.09
N ASN A 184 10.56 7.33 -31.39
CA ASN A 184 11.13 7.08 -32.69
C ASN A 184 11.18 5.57 -32.96
N SER A 185 11.59 5.20 -34.17
CA SER A 185 11.61 3.80 -34.62
C SER A 185 12.55 2.87 -33.84
N THR A 186 13.46 3.42 -33.04
CA THR A 186 14.51 2.64 -32.34
C THR A 186 14.34 2.59 -30.82
N ASN A 187 13.54 3.49 -30.24
CA ASN A 187 13.41 3.61 -28.79
C ASN A 187 12.02 3.20 -28.25
N ARG A 188 11.17 2.57 -29.07
CA ARG A 188 9.81 2.17 -28.67
C ARG A 188 9.75 1.41 -27.35
N ALA A 189 10.60 0.39 -27.18
CA ALA A 189 10.66 -0.40 -25.95
C ALA A 189 11.13 0.45 -24.74
N LEU A 190 12.09 1.35 -24.95
CA LEU A 190 12.54 2.27 -23.89
C LEU A 190 11.44 3.25 -23.49
N VAL A 191 10.65 3.75 -24.45
CA VAL A 191 9.52 4.64 -24.19
C VAL A 191 8.41 3.88 -23.46
N PHE A 192 8.12 2.64 -23.85
CA PHE A 192 7.18 1.77 -23.13
C PHE A 192 7.56 1.63 -21.66
N GLU A 193 8.80 1.20 -21.39
CA GLU A 193 9.31 1.02 -20.02
C GLU A 193 9.30 2.34 -19.24
N SER A 194 9.71 3.45 -19.87
CA SER A 194 9.75 4.76 -19.22
C SER A 194 8.35 5.26 -18.84
N LEU A 195 7.38 5.15 -19.76
CA LEU A 195 5.99 5.54 -19.51
C LEU A 195 5.35 4.65 -18.44
N LEU A 196 5.56 3.34 -18.53
CA LEU A 196 5.02 2.39 -17.56
C LEU A 196 5.56 2.67 -16.15
N PHE A 197 6.88 2.81 -16.06
CA PHE A 197 7.52 3.16 -14.80
C PHE A 197 6.99 4.48 -14.27
N HIS A 198 6.89 5.53 -15.09
CA HIS A 198 6.42 6.85 -14.67
C HIS A 198 4.96 6.82 -14.19
N ALA A 199 4.07 6.11 -14.91
CA ALA A 199 2.66 6.00 -14.57
C ALA A 199 2.41 5.33 -13.19
N VAL A 200 3.33 4.44 -12.78
CA VAL A 200 3.31 3.79 -11.46
C VAL A 200 4.12 4.59 -10.43
N SER A 201 5.18 5.28 -10.85
CA SER A 201 6.23 5.83 -9.98
C SER A 201 6.04 7.28 -9.55
N GLU A 202 5.49 8.16 -10.39
CA GLU A 202 5.30 9.59 -10.03
C GLU A 202 4.36 9.78 -8.83
N ARG A 203 3.59 8.74 -8.50
CA ARG A 203 2.61 8.71 -7.42
C ARG A 203 3.24 8.44 -6.03
N ASN A 204 4.56 8.21 -5.95
CA ASN A 204 5.24 7.57 -4.81
C ASN A 204 5.94 8.48 -3.78
N LEU A 205 5.75 9.80 -3.79
CA LEU A 205 6.35 10.66 -2.75
C LEU A 205 5.90 10.29 -1.31
N TYR A 206 4.76 9.60 -1.15
CA TYR A 206 4.28 9.06 0.14
C TYR A 206 4.40 7.55 0.30
N PHE A 207 4.91 6.85 -0.72
CA PHE A 207 5.36 5.46 -0.61
C PHE A 207 6.49 5.34 0.40
N MET A 208 7.42 6.31 0.41
CA MET A 208 8.47 6.43 1.41
C MET A 208 7.92 6.65 2.82
N TYR A 209 6.81 7.37 2.97
CA TYR A 209 6.15 7.56 4.28
C TYR A 209 5.45 6.28 4.76
N PHE A 210 4.81 5.52 3.87
CA PHE A 210 4.23 4.22 4.21
C PHE A 210 5.33 3.21 4.60
N GLN A 211 6.42 3.13 3.83
CA GLN A 211 7.61 2.35 4.19
C GLN A 211 8.14 2.73 5.58
N GLN A 212 8.35 4.03 5.86
CA GLN A 212 8.86 4.48 7.16
C GLN A 212 7.99 4.00 8.33
N LEU A 213 6.68 3.88 8.15
CA LEU A 213 5.72 3.57 9.22
C LEU A 213 5.44 2.08 9.41
N VAL A 214 5.76 1.27 8.39
CA VAL A 214 5.75 -0.19 8.48
C VAL A 214 7.08 -0.71 9.07
N GLN A 215 8.16 0.08 8.99
CA GLN A 215 9.46 -0.28 9.55
C GLN A 215 9.47 -0.17 11.10
N PRO A 216 10.13 -1.10 11.81
CA PRO A 216 10.09 -1.20 13.29
C PRO A 216 10.50 0.08 14.03
N ASN A 217 11.41 0.87 13.43
CA ASN A 217 11.98 2.05 14.05
C ASN A 217 10.96 3.20 14.24
N ALA A 218 9.92 3.29 13.41
CA ALA A 218 8.89 4.33 13.53
C ALA A 218 7.84 4.05 14.63
N LEU A 219 7.85 2.85 15.22
CA LEU A 219 6.98 2.47 16.32
C LEU A 219 7.55 2.80 17.71
N HIS A 220 8.68 3.53 17.79
CA HIS A 220 9.41 3.78 19.03
C HIS A 220 9.74 2.48 19.80
N LEU A 221 10.08 1.41 19.09
CA LEU A 221 10.62 0.18 19.67
C LEU A 221 12.08 0.42 20.05
N SER A 222 12.34 1.04 21.19
CA SER A 222 13.70 1.43 21.59
C SER A 222 14.60 0.28 22.04
N THR A 223 14.12 -0.97 22.07
CA THR A 223 14.90 -2.12 22.54
C THR A 223 14.29 -3.44 22.11
N ILE A 224 14.51 -3.89 20.87
CA ILE A 224 14.47 -5.33 20.55
C ILE A 224 15.53 -5.61 19.49
N SER A 225 16.69 -6.08 19.93
CA SER A 225 17.80 -6.61 19.13
C SER A 225 17.48 -7.95 18.43
N ASP A 226 16.21 -8.37 18.39
CA ASP A 226 15.80 -9.74 18.08
C ASP A 226 14.57 -9.84 17.15
N ILE A 227 14.23 -8.79 16.38
CA ILE A 227 13.23 -8.91 15.32
C ILE A 227 14.00 -8.93 13.99
N PRO A 228 14.10 -10.09 13.30
CA PRO A 228 14.54 -10.08 11.93
C PRO A 228 13.54 -9.23 11.16
N THR A 229 14.02 -8.14 10.56
CA THR A 229 13.49 -7.64 9.30
C THR A 229 13.17 -8.87 8.45
N PHE A 230 11.94 -9.01 7.93
CA PHE A 230 11.36 -10.19 7.23
C PHE A 230 10.30 -10.96 8.03
N ALA A 231 9.03 -10.55 7.87
CA ALA A 231 7.87 -11.46 7.74
C ALA A 231 6.57 -10.71 7.40
N LEU A 232 6.61 -9.56 6.69
CA LEU A 232 5.38 -8.80 6.45
C LEU A 232 4.52 -9.34 5.29
N PHE A 233 5.06 -10.19 4.40
CA PHE A 233 4.32 -10.72 3.23
C PHE A 233 4.79 -12.12 2.78
N ALA A 234 5.00 -13.06 3.71
CA ALA A 234 5.37 -14.43 3.35
C ALA A 234 4.14 -15.26 2.97
N SER A 235 3.61 -15.04 1.76
CA SER A 235 2.79 -16.04 1.05
C SER A 235 3.26 -16.26 -0.40
N LEU A 236 4.55 -16.07 -0.67
CA LEU A 236 5.18 -16.48 -1.93
C LEU A 236 5.97 -17.79 -1.74
N PRO A 237 5.71 -18.84 -2.55
CA PRO A 237 6.45 -20.08 -2.48
C PRO A 237 7.81 -19.94 -3.19
N GLY A 238 8.89 -19.94 -2.40
CA GLY A 238 10.23 -20.28 -2.85
C GLY A 238 11.06 -19.11 -3.42
N ILE A 239 12.36 -19.16 -3.12
CA ILE A 239 13.44 -18.33 -3.69
C ILE A 239 13.61 -16.93 -3.06
N VAL A 240 13.76 -16.84 -1.73
CA VAL A 240 14.65 -15.83 -1.11
C VAL A 240 15.23 -16.41 0.19
N MET A 241 16.09 -17.44 0.11
CA MET A 241 16.73 -18.02 1.31
C MET A 241 18.26 -18.17 1.21
N LEU A 242 18.89 -17.83 0.08
CA LEU A 242 20.30 -18.18 -0.14
C LEU A 242 21.31 -17.05 0.08
N THR A 243 20.89 -15.80 0.33
CA THR A 243 21.84 -14.71 0.60
C THR A 243 22.13 -14.46 2.08
N TRP A 244 21.36 -15.03 3.01
CA TRP A 244 21.51 -14.78 4.45
C TRP A 244 22.31 -15.84 5.23
N LEU A 245 22.62 -17.00 4.65
CA LEU A 245 23.38 -18.05 5.33
C LEU A 245 24.90 -17.80 5.39
N VAL A 246 25.42 -16.80 4.66
CA VAL A 246 26.86 -16.52 4.62
C VAL A 246 27.30 -15.53 5.72
N GLU A 247 26.41 -14.64 6.19
CA GLU A 247 26.78 -13.63 7.21
C GLU A 247 26.59 -14.10 8.67
N LEU A 248 25.86 -15.19 8.91
CA LEU A 248 25.69 -15.75 10.26
C LEU A 248 26.88 -16.60 10.76
N GLN A 249 27.93 -16.80 9.96
CA GLN A 249 29.15 -17.50 10.40
C GLN A 249 30.22 -16.59 11.03
N TYR A 250 30.01 -15.27 11.10
CA TYR A 250 31.07 -14.34 11.53
C TYR A 250 30.82 -13.55 12.82
N ILE A 251 29.78 -13.88 13.60
CA ILE A 251 29.56 -13.25 14.90
C ILE A 251 29.38 -14.35 15.95
N SER A 252 30.52 -14.80 16.49
CA SER A 252 30.67 -15.57 17.73
C SER A 252 31.14 -14.67 18.87
#